data_AF-A0A8X6WK06-F1
#
_entry.id   AF-A0A8X6WK06-F1
#
_cell.length_a   1.000
_cell.length_b   1.000
_cell.length_c   1.000
_cell.angle_alpha   90.00
_cell.angle_beta   90.00
_cell.angle_gamma   90.00
#
_symmetry.space_group_name_H-M   'P 1'
#
loop_
_entity.id
_entity.type
_entity.pdbx_description
1 polymer ?
#
loop_
_entity_poly.entity_id
_entity_poly.type
_entity_poly.pdbx_seq_one_letter_code
_entity_poly.pdbx_strand_id
1 'polypeptide(L)'
;MIVRSATNKAMTSAQNFTNELRSSCNISVSAQTVRNVLHSAGLKAKTPRKKPYISEGYVAHNGAGNLAFIDSKMNALAYIDVLGHNLLDSAQKLSMENTFILQQDNDPKHTAIVTKTWLLYHPPRRLETLHNLQILIL
;
A
#
# COMPACT_ATOMS: atom_id res chain seq x y z
N MET A 1 12.06 -23.38 23.13
CA MET A 1 13.23 -23.07 22.27
C MET A 1 12.85 -22.98 20.78
N ILE A 2 12.22 -24.01 20.21
CA ILE A 2 11.83 -24.08 18.77
C ILE A 2 10.86 -22.96 18.38
N VAL A 3 9.76 -22.79 19.13
CA VAL A 3 8.75 -21.75 18.85
C VAL A 3 9.34 -20.33 18.88
N ARG A 4 10.16 -20.02 19.89
CA ARG A 4 10.83 -18.70 20.02
C ARG A 4 11.82 -18.41 18.89
N SER A 5 12.52 -19.44 18.39
CA SER A 5 13.41 -19.31 17.23
C SER A 5 12.61 -19.11 15.94
N ALA A 6 11.45 -19.76 15.82
CA ALA A 6 10.56 -19.60 14.67
C ALA A 6 9.86 -18.23 14.64
N THR A 7 9.52 -17.65 15.79
CA THR A 7 8.85 -16.32 15.86
C THR A 7 9.78 -15.17 15.53
N ASN A 8 11.09 -15.32 15.77
CA ASN A 8 12.08 -14.27 15.50
C ASN A 8 12.64 -14.29 14.08
N LYS A 9 12.20 -15.23 13.23
CA LYS A 9 12.71 -15.40 11.87
C LYS A 9 11.69 -15.01 10.81
N ALA A 10 12.23 -14.52 9.68
CA ALA A 10 11.46 -14.33 8.46
C ALA A 10 10.89 -15.68 7.96
N MET A 11 9.87 -15.64 7.10
CA MET A 11 9.10 -16.80 6.64
C MET A 11 9.97 -17.89 5.98
N THR A 12 10.44 -18.85 6.78
CA THR A 12 11.28 -19.99 6.34
C THR A 12 10.48 -21.29 6.27
N SER A 13 10.81 -22.14 5.29
CA SER A 13 10.22 -23.47 5.18
C SER A 13 10.61 -24.36 6.38
N ALA A 14 9.78 -25.36 6.68
CA ALA A 14 10.06 -26.29 7.76
C ALA A 14 11.40 -27.04 7.57
N GLN A 15 11.78 -27.33 6.32
CA GLN A 15 13.06 -28.00 6.00
C GLN A 15 14.27 -27.09 6.19
N ASN A 16 14.16 -25.83 5.78
CA ASN A 16 15.24 -24.86 6.00
C ASN A 16 15.43 -24.60 7.50
N PHE A 17 14.32 -24.55 8.25
CA PHE A 17 14.35 -24.40 9.69
C PHE A 17 14.97 -25.61 10.42
N THR A 18 14.72 -26.85 9.96
CA THR A 18 15.38 -28.04 10.54
C THR A 18 16.88 -28.03 10.31
N ASN A 19 17.33 -27.63 9.11
CA ASN A 19 18.75 -27.53 8.80
C ASN A 19 19.43 -26.49 9.68
N GLU A 20 18.74 -25.37 9.93
CA GLU A 20 19.25 -24.32 10.79
C GLU A 20 19.31 -24.73 12.28
N LEU A 21 18.30 -25.47 12.77
CA LEU A 21 18.33 -26.04 14.12
C LEU A 21 19.46 -27.06 14.31
N ARG A 22 19.77 -27.83 13.26
CA ARG A 22 20.91 -28.74 13.24
C ARG A 22 22.23 -27.97 13.32
N SER A 23 22.39 -26.89 12.55
CA SER A 23 23.63 -26.10 12.53
C SER A 23 23.84 -25.25 13.78
N SER A 24 22.79 -24.65 14.34
CA SER A 24 22.89 -23.68 15.44
C SER A 24 22.74 -24.29 16.83
N CYS A 25 21.93 -25.34 16.97
CA CYS A 25 21.60 -25.94 18.26
C CYS A 25 22.02 -27.42 18.35
N ASN A 26 22.64 -27.98 17.30
CA ASN A 26 22.96 -29.41 17.18
C ASN A 26 21.74 -30.33 17.42
N ILE A 27 20.54 -29.85 17.08
CA ILE A 27 19.28 -30.59 17.25
C ILE A 27 18.85 -31.15 15.90
N SER A 28 18.81 -32.48 15.81
CA SER A 28 18.28 -33.20 14.65
C SER A 28 16.79 -33.50 14.87
N VAL A 29 15.92 -32.82 14.14
CA VAL A 29 14.46 -33.03 14.18
C VAL A 29 13.90 -33.11 12.76
N SER A 30 12.84 -33.91 12.58
CA SER A 30 12.18 -33.99 11.29
C SER A 30 11.37 -32.71 10.99
N ALA A 31 11.19 -32.40 9.70
CA ALA A 31 10.35 -31.27 9.29
C ALA A 31 8.88 -31.44 9.70
N GLN A 32 8.42 -32.68 9.89
CA GLN A 32 7.08 -32.97 10.40
C GLN A 32 6.96 -32.62 11.88
N THR A 33 7.98 -32.93 12.67
CA THR A 33 8.04 -32.58 14.10
C THR A 33 7.99 -31.07 14.27
N VAL A 34 8.76 -30.33 13.48
CA VAL A 34 8.71 -28.86 13.46
C VAL A 34 7.31 -28.36 13.12
N ARG A 35 6.68 -28.89 12.06
CA ARG A 35 5.32 -28.49 11.67
C ARG A 35 4.31 -28.78 12.78
N ASN A 36 4.34 -29.95 13.39
CA ASN A 36 3.43 -30.32 14.48
C ASN A 36 3.58 -29.39 15.68
N VAL A 37 4.82 -29.05 16.07
CA VAL A 37 5.09 -28.12 17.18
C VAL A 37 4.65 -26.70 16.86
N LEU A 38 4.86 -26.23 15.62
CA LEU A 38 4.38 -24.92 15.20
C LEU A 38 2.85 -24.85 15.19
N HIS A 39 2.19 -25.90 14.70
CA HIS A 39 0.73 -26.01 14.71
C HIS A 39 0.15 -26.10 16.13
N SER A 40 0.75 -26.88 17.02
CA SER A 40 0.31 -26.96 18.43
C SER A 40 0.54 -25.67 19.19
N ALA A 41 1.54 -24.87 18.79
CA ALA A 41 1.77 -23.52 19.28
C ALA A 41 0.87 -22.45 18.63
N GLY A 42 -0.07 -22.83 17.74
CA GLY A 42 -0.99 -21.92 17.06
C GLY A 42 -0.38 -21.11 15.91
N LEU A 43 0.86 -21.40 15.52
CA LEU A 43 1.53 -20.73 14.40
C LEU A 43 1.07 -21.34 13.07
N LYS A 44 0.48 -20.49 12.22
CA LYS A 44 0.05 -20.87 10.87
C LYS A 44 1.07 -20.45 9.83
N ALA A 45 1.14 -21.21 8.74
CA ALA A 45 1.90 -20.80 7.57
C ALA A 45 1.38 -19.44 7.09
N LYS A 46 2.32 -18.54 6.76
CA LYS A 46 2.03 -17.29 6.08
C LYS A 46 2.35 -17.46 4.60
N THR A 47 1.60 -16.81 3.73
CA THR A 47 1.93 -16.69 2.31
C THR A 47 2.40 -15.25 2.08
N PRO A 48 3.53 -15.02 1.37
CA PRO A 48 3.94 -13.67 1.02
C PRO A 48 2.80 -12.99 0.28
N ARG A 49 2.36 -11.81 0.76
CA ARG A 49 1.35 -11.05 0.04
C ARG A 49 1.97 -10.57 -1.27
N LYS A 50 1.25 -10.76 -2.38
CA LYS A 50 1.59 -10.09 -3.63
C LYS A 50 1.56 -8.59 -3.35
N LYS A 51 2.62 -7.88 -3.73
CA LYS A 51 2.62 -6.42 -3.63
C LYS A 51 1.57 -5.89 -4.62
N PRO A 52 0.72 -4.94 -4.20
CA PRO A 52 -0.17 -4.25 -5.13
C PRO A 52 0.67 -3.56 -6.20
N TYR A 53 0.12 -3.42 -7.40
CA TYR A 53 0.86 -2.80 -8.51
C TYR A 53 1.10 -1.31 -8.24
N ILE A 54 0.10 -0.64 -7.68
CA ILE A 54 0.17 0.76 -7.29
C ILE A 54 -0.61 0.94 -5.98
N SER A 55 -0.13 1.82 -5.11
CA SER A 55 -0.90 2.31 -3.98
C SER A 55 -1.03 3.84 -4.09
N GLU A 56 -2.26 4.34 -4.18
CA GLU A 56 -2.55 5.78 -4.26
C GLU A 56 -2.92 6.30 -2.87
N GLY A 57 -2.24 7.33 -2.41
CA GLY A 57 -2.42 7.87 -1.07
C GLY A 57 -2.15 9.36 -1.00
N TYR A 58 -2.80 10.00 -0.04
CA TYR A 58 -2.72 11.45 0.15
C TYR A 58 -2.06 11.78 1.49
N VAL A 59 -1.32 12.87 1.52
CA VAL A 59 -0.71 13.40 2.74
C VAL A 59 -0.99 14.90 2.80
N ALA A 60 -1.36 15.38 3.97
CA ALA A 60 -1.58 16.80 4.26
C ALA A 60 -0.91 17.18 5.58
N HIS A 61 -0.95 18.47 5.92
CA HIS A 61 -0.45 18.96 7.20
C HIS A 61 -1.13 18.28 8.41
N ASN A 62 -2.42 17.97 8.28
CA ASN A 62 -3.21 17.28 9.31
C ASN A 62 -2.88 15.79 9.44
N GLY A 63 -2.04 15.23 8.56
CA GLY A 63 -1.59 13.84 8.58
C GLY A 63 -1.82 13.10 7.27
N ALA A 64 -1.74 11.77 7.35
CA ALA A 64 -1.92 10.89 6.20
C ALA A 64 -3.40 10.52 5.98
N GLY A 65 -3.85 10.66 4.74
CA GLY A 65 -5.16 10.26 4.26
C GLY A 65 -5.30 8.74 4.15
N ASN A 66 -6.20 8.30 3.29
CA ASN A 66 -6.43 6.89 3.00
C ASN A 66 -5.54 6.42 1.84
N LEU A 67 -5.10 5.15 1.92
CA LEU A 67 -4.28 4.49 0.92
C LEU A 67 -5.14 3.49 0.15
N ALA A 68 -5.36 3.73 -1.14
CA ALA A 68 -6.06 2.83 -2.04
C ALA A 68 -5.07 1.84 -2.67
N PHE A 69 -5.41 0.55 -2.62
CA PHE A 69 -4.62 -0.51 -3.26
C PHE A 69 -5.18 -0.84 -4.65
N ILE A 70 -4.31 -0.84 -5.66
CA ILE A 70 -4.69 -1.09 -7.05
C ILE A 70 -3.96 -2.33 -7.54
N ASP A 71 -4.74 -3.32 -7.98
CA ASP A 71 -4.27 -4.65 -8.38
C ASP A 71 -3.77 -4.73 -9.83
N SER A 72 -3.79 -3.63 -10.57
CA SER A 72 -3.30 -3.55 -11.96
C SER A 72 -2.65 -2.21 -12.27
N LYS A 73 -2.08 -2.06 -13.48
CA LYS A 73 -1.62 -0.77 -13.97
C LYS A 73 -2.82 0.19 -14.08
N MET A 74 -2.77 1.31 -13.37
CA MET A 74 -3.85 2.29 -13.34
C MET A 74 -3.92 3.07 -14.65
N ASN A 75 -5.13 3.15 -15.24
CA ASN A 75 -5.43 4.01 -16.36
C ASN A 75 -6.15 5.29 -15.87
N ALA A 76 -6.43 6.23 -16.77
CA ALA A 76 -7.05 7.50 -16.40
C ALA A 76 -8.45 7.36 -15.76
N LEU A 77 -9.25 6.38 -16.20
CA LEU A 77 -10.58 6.13 -15.63
C LEU A 77 -10.50 5.54 -14.22
N ALA A 78 -9.64 4.53 -14.02
CA ALA A 78 -9.39 3.96 -12.69
C ALA A 78 -8.81 5.01 -11.73
N TYR A 79 -8.03 5.97 -12.23
CA TYR A 79 -7.57 7.10 -11.43
C TYR A 79 -8.73 8.02 -11.00
N ILE A 80 -9.68 8.31 -11.89
CA ILE A 80 -10.89 9.07 -11.55
C ILE A 80 -11.71 8.35 -10.48
N ASP A 81 -11.87 7.02 -10.58
CA ASP A 81 -12.60 6.25 -9.58
C ASP A 81 -11.92 6.32 -8.20
N VAL A 82 -10.59 6.18 -8.17
CA VAL A 82 -9.79 6.34 -6.95
C VAL A 82 -9.93 7.76 -6.39
N LEU A 83 -9.91 8.80 -7.22
CA LEU A 83 -10.13 10.17 -6.78
C LEU A 83 -11.53 10.34 -6.18
N GLY A 84 -12.58 9.86 -6.85
CA GLY A 84 -13.96 10.04 -6.41
C GLY A 84 -14.24 9.44 -5.03
N HIS A 85 -13.68 8.27 -4.74
CA HIS A 85 -13.90 7.58 -3.47
C HIS A 85 -12.84 7.93 -2.43
N ASN A 86 -11.56 7.75 -2.76
CA ASN A 86 -10.49 7.81 -1.77
C ASN A 86 -10.12 9.25 -1.36
N LEU A 87 -10.17 10.21 -2.29
CA LEU A 87 -9.77 11.60 -1.99
C LEU A 87 -10.76 12.28 -1.05
N LEU A 88 -12.06 12.12 -1.31
CA LEU A 88 -13.11 12.69 -0.46
C LEU A 88 -13.04 12.09 0.95
N ASP A 89 -13.00 10.76 1.06
CA ASP A 89 -12.90 10.08 2.36
C ASP A 89 -11.63 10.49 3.12
N SER A 90 -10.52 10.71 2.41
CA SER A 90 -9.27 11.21 2.99
C SER A 90 -9.42 12.64 3.50
N ALA A 91 -10.10 13.51 2.75
CA ALA A 91 -10.34 14.89 3.15
C ALA A 91 -11.26 14.97 4.38
N GLN A 92 -12.30 14.14 4.44
CA GLN A 92 -13.16 14.01 5.62
C GLN A 92 -12.38 13.54 6.85
N LYS A 93 -11.60 12.46 6.68
CA LYS A 93 -10.72 11.93 7.74
C LYS A 93 -9.75 12.96 8.29
N LEU A 94 -9.26 13.85 7.43
CA LEU A 94 -8.32 14.92 7.79
C LEU A 94 -9.01 16.22 8.22
N SER A 95 -10.35 16.26 8.23
CA SER A 95 -11.16 17.45 8.51
C SER A 95 -10.85 18.65 7.59
N MET A 96 -10.61 18.37 6.30
CA MET A 96 -10.20 19.34 5.28
C MET A 96 -11.17 19.45 4.10
N GLU A 97 -12.34 18.81 4.16
CA GLU A 97 -13.31 18.57 3.06
C GLU A 97 -13.41 19.68 2.00
N ASN A 98 -13.45 20.95 2.41
CA ASN A 98 -13.70 22.08 1.51
C ASN A 98 -12.53 23.09 1.43
N THR A 99 -11.40 22.81 2.07
CA THR A 99 -10.30 23.79 2.24
C THR A 99 -8.96 23.34 1.65
N PHE A 100 -8.92 22.16 1.01
CA PHE A 100 -7.68 21.63 0.46
C PHE A 100 -7.47 21.98 -1.02
N ILE A 101 -6.21 21.93 -1.43
CA ILE A 101 -5.78 22.04 -2.83
C ILE A 101 -5.11 20.72 -3.19
N LEU A 102 -5.52 20.12 -4.31
CA LEU A 102 -4.94 18.88 -4.80
C LEU A 102 -3.68 19.15 -5.64
N GLN A 103 -2.53 18.71 -5.16
CA GLN A 103 -1.25 18.71 -5.88
C GLN A 103 -0.95 17.31 -6.42
N GLN A 104 -0.58 17.20 -7.70
CA GLN A 104 -0.24 15.93 -8.36
C GLN A 104 0.85 16.14 -9.42
N ASP A 105 1.53 15.07 -9.83
CA ASP A 105 2.55 15.11 -10.88
C ASP A 105 1.93 15.16 -12.30
N ASN A 106 2.79 15.30 -13.31
CA ASN A 106 2.39 15.38 -14.72
C ASN A 106 2.29 14.00 -15.42
N ASP A 107 2.01 12.92 -14.68
CA ASP A 107 1.81 11.60 -15.30
C ASP A 107 0.68 11.65 -16.36
N PRO A 108 0.82 10.93 -17.51
CA PRO A 108 -0.24 10.82 -18.52
C PRO A 108 -1.65 10.54 -17.97
N LYS A 109 -1.78 9.77 -16.88
CA LYS A 109 -3.09 9.46 -16.26
C LYS A 109 -3.71 10.66 -15.52
N HIS A 110 -2.88 11.53 -14.95
CA HIS A 110 -3.27 12.76 -14.26
C HIS A 110 -3.58 13.90 -15.25
N THR A 111 -2.86 13.90 -16.37
CA THR A 111 -2.96 14.95 -17.41
C THR A 111 -3.94 14.63 -18.52
N ALA A 112 -4.50 13.42 -18.54
CA ALA A 112 -5.52 12.97 -19.49
C ALA A 112 -6.74 13.91 -19.52
N ILE A 113 -7.35 14.05 -20.70
CA ILE A 113 -8.52 14.93 -20.91
C ILE A 113 -9.67 14.53 -19.98
N VAL A 114 -9.94 13.23 -19.85
CA VAL A 114 -11.00 12.70 -18.98
C VAL A 114 -10.77 13.08 -17.51
N THR A 115 -9.53 12.98 -17.02
CA THR A 115 -9.16 13.33 -15.65
C THR A 115 -9.28 14.83 -15.41
N LYS A 116 -8.78 15.64 -16.34
CA LYS A 116 -8.90 17.11 -16.27
C LYS A 116 -10.36 17.56 -16.29
N THR A 117 -11.18 16.91 -17.11
CA THR A 117 -12.62 17.17 -17.20
C THR A 117 -13.30 16.82 -15.89
N TRP A 118 -13.01 15.66 -15.30
CA TRP A 118 -13.59 15.26 -14.02
C TRP A 118 -13.24 16.24 -12.89
N LEU A 119 -11.97 16.65 -12.81
CA LEU A 119 -11.46 17.63 -11.83
C LEU A 119 -12.06 19.04 -11.98
N LEU A 120 -12.67 19.36 -13.13
CA LEU A 120 -13.37 20.63 -13.32
C LEU A 120 -14.73 20.63 -12.60
N TYR A 121 -15.34 19.46 -12.46
CA TYR A 121 -16.70 19.31 -11.92
C TYR A 121 -16.75 18.66 -10.52
N HIS A 122 -15.67 18.00 -10.06
CA HIS A 122 -15.58 17.27 -8.79
C HIS A 122 -14.15 17.46 -8.16
N PRO A 123 -13.98 17.38 -6.83
CA PRO A 123 -13.59 18.40 -5.82
C PRO A 123 -12.10 18.88 -5.79
N PRO A 124 -11.68 19.75 -4.82
CA PRO A 124 -11.96 21.18 -4.62
C PRO A 124 -11.01 22.07 -5.45
N ARG A 125 -11.33 23.37 -5.48
CA ARG A 125 -10.66 24.46 -6.21
C ARG A 125 -9.19 24.18 -6.54
N ARG A 126 -8.90 24.13 -7.85
CA ARG A 126 -7.53 24.26 -8.35
C ARG A 126 -6.98 25.63 -7.93
N LEU A 127 -5.67 25.72 -7.74
CA LEU A 127 -4.99 26.99 -7.87
C LEU A 127 -5.23 27.48 -9.30
N GLU A 128 -6.14 28.43 -9.47
CA GLU A 128 -6.22 29.19 -10.72
C GLU A 128 -5.03 30.14 -10.74
N THR A 129 -3.88 29.62 -11.18
CA THR A 129 -2.85 30.50 -11.71
C THR A 129 -3.34 30.99 -13.06
N LEU A 130 -3.32 32.31 -13.27
CA LEU A 130 -3.90 33.04 -14.40
C LEU A 130 -3.34 32.68 -15.79
N HIS A 131 -2.60 31.58 -15.95
CA HIS A 131 -2.05 31.19 -17.23
C HIS A 131 -2.14 29.67 -17.42
N ASN A 132 -3.10 29.26 -18.26
CA ASN A 132 -3.04 27.99 -18.95
C ASN A 132 -1.63 27.82 -19.58
N LEU A 133 -1.04 26.63 -19.37
CA LEU A 133 0.27 26.17 -19.86
C LEU A 133 1.47 26.49 -18.96
N GLN A 134 1.60 25.77 -17.85
CA GLN A 134 2.83 25.09 -17.38
C GLN A 134 2.72 24.84 -15.87
N ILE A 135 2.46 23.57 -15.50
CA ILE A 135 2.79 23.09 -14.15
C ILE A 135 4.32 23.00 -14.12
N LEU A 136 4.98 24.05 -13.64
CA LEU A 136 6.40 24.04 -13.30
C LEU A 136 6.54 23.99 -11.77
N ILE A 137 7.24 22.94 -11.35
CA ILE A 137 7.69 22.59 -10.01
C ILE A 137 8.55 23.72 -9.43
N LEU A 138 8.34 24.04 -8.15
CA LEU A 138 9.37 24.00 -7.10
C LEU A 138 8.74 23.39 -5.84
#